data_AF-A0A9E1QA55-F1
#
_entry.id   AF-A0A9E1QA55-F1
#
_cell.length_a   1.000
_cell.length_b   1.000
_cell.length_c   1.000
_cell.angle_alpha   90.00
_cell.angle_beta   90.00
_cell.angle_gamma   90.00
#
_symmetry.space_group_name_H-M   'P 1'
#
loop_
_entity.id
_entity.type
_entity.pdbx_description
1 polymer ?
#
loop_
_entity_poly.entity_id
_entity_poly.type
_entity_poly.pdbx_seq_one_letter_code
_entity_poly.pdbx_strand_id
1 'polypeptide(L)'
;MNINKEDLEEELKVGRNKSAKPMLWVSMISMVMFFAGLTSAYVISMRRDDWVTFELPDAFYISTILIILSSITITISQKLLKKDKRELSIVFLLITFLLGITFIWQQYAGFEDLRNAGLFFTGPTSTVSTSFIIGISLMHAVHVFAGIIVLLVVIYN
;
A
#
# COMPACT_ATOMS: atom_id res chain seq x y z
N MET A 1 -10.72 -10.23 -43.96
CA MET A 1 -10.56 -8.87 -43.41
C MET A 1 -9.11 -8.74 -42.98
N ASN A 2 -8.29 -8.03 -43.74
CA ASN A 2 -6.86 -7.86 -43.46
C ASN A 2 -6.73 -6.52 -42.73
N ILE A 3 -6.78 -6.56 -41.40
CA ILE A 3 -6.72 -5.35 -40.56
C ILE A 3 -5.28 -4.84 -40.62
N ASN A 4 -5.07 -3.57 -41.00
CA ASN A 4 -3.74 -2.96 -40.96
C ASN A 4 -3.23 -2.95 -39.51
N LYS A 5 -1.92 -3.12 -39.32
CA LYS A 5 -1.31 -3.09 -37.98
C LYS A 5 -1.58 -1.77 -37.25
N GLU A 6 -1.63 -0.66 -37.98
CA GLU A 6 -1.93 0.66 -37.42
C GLU A 6 -3.38 0.75 -36.90
N ASP A 7 -4.36 0.27 -37.69
CA ASP A 7 -5.77 0.22 -37.29
C ASP A 7 -5.97 -0.69 -36.07
N LEU A 8 -5.24 -1.82 -36.02
CA LEU A 8 -5.25 -2.73 -34.88
C LEU A 8 -4.68 -2.07 -33.61
N GLU A 9 -3.57 -1.33 -33.70
CA GLU A 9 -2.98 -0.62 -32.56
C GLU A 9 -3.89 0.50 -32.05
N GLU A 10 -4.58 1.20 -32.94
CA GLU A 10 -5.54 2.24 -32.58
C GLU A 10 -6.75 1.65 -31.85
N GLU A 11 -7.34 0.57 -32.38
CA GLU A 11 -8.43 -0.16 -31.70
C GLU A 11 -8.00 -0.66 -30.31
N LEU A 12 -6.80 -1.22 -30.19
CA LEU A 12 -6.26 -1.67 -28.90
C LEU A 12 -6.08 -0.52 -27.91
N LYS A 13 -5.59 0.64 -28.37
CA LYS A 13 -5.39 1.83 -27.53
C LYS A 13 -6.73 2.39 -27.03
N VAL A 14 -7.72 2.46 -27.90
CA VAL A 14 -9.09 2.90 -27.56
C VAL A 14 -9.73 1.92 -26.57
N GLY A 15 -9.63 0.62 -26.85
CA GLY A 15 -10.09 -0.45 -25.96
C GLY A 15 -9.47 -0.36 -24.56
N ARG A 16 -8.14 -0.18 -24.49
CA ARG A 16 -7.40 -0.05 -23.22
C ARG A 16 -7.82 1.19 -22.43
N ASN A 17 -7.97 2.34 -23.08
CA ASN A 17 -8.40 3.57 -22.41
C ASN A 17 -9.83 3.47 -21.85
N LYS A 18 -10.71 2.74 -22.54
CA LYS A 18 -12.09 2.50 -22.12
C LYS A 18 -12.17 1.54 -20.93
N SER A 19 -11.32 0.51 -20.88
CA SER A 19 -11.32 -0.51 -19.81
C SER A 19 -10.46 -0.13 -18.59
N ALA A 20 -9.42 0.69 -18.75
CA ALA A 20 -8.47 1.00 -17.68
C ALA A 20 -9.12 1.65 -16.44
N LYS A 21 -9.99 2.66 -16.63
CA LYS A 21 -10.65 3.35 -15.51
C LYS A 21 -11.60 2.43 -14.72
N PRO A 22 -12.54 1.70 -15.35
CA PRO A 22 -13.35 0.72 -14.64
C PRO A 22 -12.54 -0.37 -13.95
N MET A 23 -11.48 -0.88 -14.59
CA MET A 23 -10.64 -1.93 -14.02
C MET A 23 -9.87 -1.45 -12.78
N LEU A 24 -9.42 -0.19 -12.76
CA LEU A 24 -8.85 0.45 -11.57
C LEU A 24 -9.87 0.57 -10.43
N TRP A 25 -11.12 0.91 -10.73
CA TRP A 25 -12.17 0.96 -9.70
C TRP A 25 -12.45 -0.42 -9.10
N VAL A 26 -12.55 -1.46 -9.94
CA VAL A 26 -12.75 -2.83 -9.48
C VAL A 26 -11.58 -3.28 -8.59
N SER A 27 -10.34 -3.00 -8.98
CA SER A 27 -9.17 -3.37 -8.18
C SER A 27 -9.12 -2.62 -6.85
N MET A 28 -9.44 -1.32 -6.84
CA MET A 28 -9.52 -0.52 -5.60
C MET A 28 -10.60 -1.05 -4.65
N ILE A 29 -11.80 -1.34 -5.15
CA ILE A 29 -12.91 -1.87 -4.32
C ILE A 29 -12.54 -3.25 -3.76
N SER A 30 -11.99 -4.13 -4.60
CA SER A 30 -11.54 -5.46 -4.17
C SER A 30 -10.49 -5.37 -3.07
N MET A 31 -9.53 -4.44 -3.20
CA MET A 31 -8.49 -4.24 -2.19
C MET A 31 -9.06 -3.71 -0.87
N VAL A 32 -9.99 -2.76 -0.92
CA VAL A 32 -10.69 -2.27 0.27
C VAL A 32 -11.45 -3.40 0.97
N MET A 33 -12.17 -4.25 0.22
CA MET A 33 -12.88 -5.40 0.78
C MET A 33 -11.95 -6.40 1.47
N PHE A 34 -10.76 -6.65 0.89
CA PHE A 34 -9.76 -7.54 1.49
C PHE A 34 -9.31 -7.05 2.88
N PHE A 35 -8.89 -5.78 2.99
CA PHE A 35 -8.49 -5.21 4.28
C PHE A 35 -9.65 -5.03 5.25
N ALA A 36 -10.85 -4.72 4.76
CA ALA A 36 -12.05 -4.68 5.59
C ALA A 36 -12.37 -6.06 6.21
N GLY A 37 -12.20 -7.14 5.44
CA GLY A 37 -12.34 -8.51 5.94
C GLY A 37 -11.33 -8.84 7.04
N LEU A 38 -10.05 -8.53 6.83
CA LEU A 38 -9.00 -8.74 7.84
C LEU A 38 -9.25 -7.92 9.12
N THR A 39 -9.68 -6.67 8.97
CA THR A 39 -9.99 -5.78 10.10
C THR A 39 -11.22 -6.25 10.86
N SER A 40 -12.26 -6.73 10.14
CA SER A 40 -13.44 -7.34 10.76
C SER A 40 -13.07 -8.58 11.58
N ALA A 41 -12.24 -9.46 11.03
CA ALA A 41 -11.73 -10.64 11.73
C ALA A 41 -10.93 -10.26 12.99
N TYR A 42 -10.11 -9.20 12.93
CA TYR A 42 -9.41 -8.64 14.10
C TYR A 42 -10.39 -8.15 15.18
N VAL A 43 -11.36 -7.31 14.81
CA VAL A 43 -12.34 -6.74 15.75
C VAL A 43 -13.18 -7.82 16.42
N ILE A 44 -13.59 -8.86 15.69
CA ILE A 44 -14.34 -9.99 16.24
C ILE A 44 -13.45 -10.81 17.18
N SER A 45 -12.20 -11.06 16.79
CA SER A 45 -11.26 -11.86 17.58
C SER A 45 -10.85 -11.18 18.89
N MET A 46 -10.94 -9.85 18.97
CA MET A 46 -10.68 -9.08 20.20
C MET A 46 -11.64 -9.42 21.35
N ARG A 47 -12.78 -10.07 21.07
CA ARG A 47 -13.75 -10.49 22.09
C ARG A 47 -13.47 -11.87 22.69
N ARG A 48 -12.44 -12.57 22.23
CA ARG A 48 -12.10 -13.89 22.75
C ARG A 48 -11.45 -13.80 24.13
N ASP A 49 -11.67 -14.82 24.94
CA ASP A 49 -11.14 -14.90 26.31
C ASP A 49 -9.60 -14.98 26.36
N ASP A 50 -8.97 -15.44 25.27
CA ASP A 50 -7.51 -15.56 25.12
C ASP A 50 -6.85 -14.33 24.46
N TRP A 51 -7.57 -13.20 24.37
CA TRP A 51 -7.03 -11.97 23.80
C TRP A 51 -6.01 -11.31 24.74
N VAL A 52 -4.79 -11.11 24.23
CA VAL A 52 -3.72 -10.43 24.97
C VAL A 52 -3.52 -9.03 24.42
N THR A 53 -3.60 -8.02 25.28
CA THR A 53 -3.28 -6.63 24.94
C THR A 53 -1.80 -6.34 25.16
N PHE A 54 -1.21 -5.63 24.21
CA PHE A 54 0.19 -5.20 24.26
C PHE A 54 0.30 -3.79 23.66
N GLU A 55 1.36 -3.08 24.05
CA GLU A 55 1.66 -1.78 23.47
C GLU A 55 2.29 -1.95 22.07
N LEU A 56 1.83 -1.13 21.12
CA LEU A 56 2.39 -1.13 19.78
C LEU A 56 3.68 -0.31 19.77
N PRO A 57 4.76 -0.81 19.13
CA PRO A 57 5.99 -0.04 18.96
C PRO A 57 5.75 1.32 18.26
N ASP A 58 6.51 2.33 18.67
CA ASP A 58 6.47 3.69 18.11
C ASP A 58 6.64 3.72 16.58
N ALA A 59 7.39 2.75 16.03
CA ALA A 59 7.60 2.57 14.60
C ALA A 59 6.28 2.50 13.81
N PHE A 60 5.23 1.86 14.34
CA PHE A 60 3.93 1.79 13.67
C PHE A 60 3.23 3.15 13.61
N TYR A 61 3.33 3.96 14.68
CA TYR A 61 2.78 5.32 14.70
C TYR A 61 3.53 6.25 13.73
N ILE A 62 4.86 6.17 13.72
CA ILE A 62 5.69 6.94 12.77
C ILE A 62 5.35 6.55 11.33
N SER A 63 5.19 5.26 11.04
CA SER A 63 4.80 4.79 9.71
C SER A 63 3.45 5.35 9.25
N THR A 64 2.50 5.54 10.17
CA THR A 64 1.18 6.11 9.88
C THR A 64 1.29 7.58 9.47
N ILE A 65 2.15 8.34 10.14
CA ILE A 65 2.42 9.74 9.75
C ILE A 65 3.09 9.79 8.37
N LEU A 66 4.05 8.91 8.11
CA LEU A 66 4.76 8.84 6.82
C LEU A 66 3.82 8.54 5.64
N ILE A 67 2.87 7.60 5.80
CA ILE A 67 1.95 7.26 4.71
C ILE A 67 0.94 8.40 4.44
N ILE A 68 0.52 9.12 5.47
CA ILE A 68 -0.31 10.33 5.32
C ILE A 68 0.46 11.41 4.56
N LEU A 69 1.70 11.68 4.93
CA LEU A 69 2.56 12.64 4.22
C LEU A 69 2.77 12.22 2.75
N SER A 70 2.98 10.93 2.49
CA SER A 70 3.10 10.37 1.15
C SER A 70 1.85 10.62 0.28
N SER A 71 0.65 10.49 0.87
CA SER A 71 -0.61 10.80 0.20
C SER A 71 -0.74 12.29 -0.16
N ILE A 72 -0.26 13.18 0.72
CA ILE A 72 -0.24 14.62 0.45
C ILE A 72 0.74 14.93 -0.70
N THR A 73 1.94 14.35 -0.69
CA THR A 73 2.96 14.62 -1.72
C THR A 73 2.53 14.14 -3.10
N ILE A 74 1.91 12.96 -3.22
CA ILE A 74 1.42 12.47 -4.52
C ILE A 74 0.23 13.30 -5.03
N THR A 75 -0.63 13.80 -4.13
CA THR A 75 -1.74 14.70 -4.50
C THR A 75 -1.21 16.03 -5.04
N ILE A 76 -0.15 16.59 -4.44
CA ILE A 76 0.51 17.80 -4.93
C ILE A 76 1.15 17.55 -6.29
N SER A 77 1.85 16.41 -6.45
CA SER A 77 2.43 16.00 -7.73
C SER A 77 1.38 15.99 -8.86
N GLN A 78 0.25 15.31 -8.64
CA GLN A 78 -0.85 15.28 -9.62
C GLN A 78 -1.40 16.68 -9.97
N LYS A 79 -1.50 17.58 -8.99
CA LYS A 79 -1.93 18.97 -9.23
C LYS A 79 -0.91 19.77 -10.03
N LEU A 80 0.38 19.56 -9.80
CA LEU A 80 1.46 20.22 -10.54
C LEU A 80 1.54 19.72 -11.98
N LEU A 81 1.35 18.41 -12.19
CA LEU A 81 1.31 17.82 -13.53
C LEU A 81 0.17 18.41 -14.37
N LYS A 82 -1.01 18.62 -13.79
CA LYS A 82 -2.14 19.30 -14.44
C LYS A 82 -1.90 20.78 -14.76
N LYS A 83 -0.87 21.39 -14.18
CA LYS A 83 -0.45 22.78 -14.44
C LYS A 83 0.78 22.85 -15.35
N ASP A 84 1.09 21.75 -16.07
CA ASP A 84 2.26 21.59 -16.94
C ASP A 84 3.62 21.79 -16.23
N LYS A 85 3.66 21.71 -14.89
CA LYS A 85 4.90 21.81 -14.11
C LYS A 85 5.53 20.43 -13.90
N ARG A 86 5.96 19.79 -15.00
CA ARG A 86 6.47 18.40 -15.01
C ARG A 86 7.68 18.20 -14.08
N GLU A 87 8.67 19.07 -14.13
CA GLU A 87 9.88 18.97 -13.29
C GLU A 87 9.53 18.93 -11.79
N LEU A 88 8.70 19.86 -11.33
CA LEU A 88 8.26 19.89 -9.93
C LEU A 88 7.38 18.67 -9.59
N SER A 89 6.55 18.22 -10.52
CA SER A 89 5.74 17.00 -10.34
C SER A 89 6.64 15.79 -10.07
N ILE A 90 7.74 15.63 -10.82
CA ILE A 90 8.72 14.54 -10.64
C ILE A 90 9.40 14.64 -9.27
N VAL A 91 9.80 15.83 -8.83
CA VAL A 91 10.38 16.03 -7.50
C VAL A 91 9.43 15.52 -6.40
N PHE A 92 8.13 15.84 -6.47
CA PHE A 92 7.16 15.33 -5.51
C PHE A 92 6.94 13.81 -5.62
N LEU A 93 7.06 13.20 -6.80
CA LEU A 93 7.03 11.74 -6.95
C LEU A 93 8.26 11.08 -6.30
N LEU A 94 9.44 11.67 -6.44
CA LEU A 94 10.66 11.19 -5.78
C LEU A 94 10.56 11.29 -4.26
N ILE A 95 9.99 12.37 -3.73
CA ILE A 95 9.69 12.50 -2.29
C ILE A 95 8.71 11.41 -1.85
N THR A 96 7.64 11.19 -2.61
CA THR A 96 6.65 10.13 -2.32
C THR A 96 7.31 8.74 -2.31
N PHE A 97 8.21 8.49 -3.25
CA PHE A 97 8.98 7.25 -3.35
C PHE A 97 9.88 7.05 -2.12
N LEU A 98 10.60 8.08 -1.70
CA LEU A 98 11.46 8.03 -0.51
C LEU A 98 10.64 7.80 0.77
N LEU A 99 9.47 8.45 0.90
CA LEU A 99 8.53 8.23 1.99
C LEU A 99 8.01 6.78 2.00
N GLY A 100 7.74 6.20 0.83
CA GLY A 100 7.35 4.79 0.69
C GLY A 100 8.44 3.81 1.14
N ILE A 101 9.71 4.05 0.79
CA ILE A 101 10.84 3.23 1.27
C ILE A 101 10.96 3.35 2.79
N THR A 102 10.89 4.58 3.31
CA THR A 102 10.98 4.83 4.76
C THR A 102 9.83 4.16 5.51
N PHE A 103 8.64 4.13 4.91
CA PHE A 103 7.49 3.41 5.45
C PHE A 103 7.77 1.91 5.59
N ILE A 104 8.29 1.26 4.55
CA ILE A 104 8.63 -0.17 4.61
C ILE A 104 9.69 -0.44 5.68
N TRP A 105 10.70 0.43 5.78
CA TRP A 105 11.71 0.33 6.83
C TRP A 105 11.08 0.41 8.24
N GLN A 106 10.16 1.34 8.47
CA GLN A 106 9.47 1.47 9.75
C GLN A 106 8.58 0.27 10.08
N GLN A 107 7.92 -0.33 9.08
CA GLN A 107 7.18 -1.58 9.28
C GLN A 107 8.12 -2.71 9.71
N TYR A 108 9.29 -2.83 9.08
CA TYR A 108 10.31 -3.80 9.47
C TYR A 108 10.84 -3.56 10.89
N ALA A 109 11.15 -2.31 11.24
CA ALA A 109 11.58 -1.94 12.60
C ALA A 109 10.52 -2.29 13.65
N GLY A 110 9.24 -1.98 13.37
CA GLY A 110 8.13 -2.35 14.25
C GLY A 110 7.99 -3.86 14.44
N PHE A 111 8.25 -4.66 13.39
CA PHE A 111 8.29 -6.12 13.53
C PHE A 111 9.44 -6.62 14.39
N GLU A 112 10.62 -6.01 14.25
CA GLU A 112 11.77 -6.35 15.06
C GLU A 112 11.53 -6.03 16.54
N ASP A 113 10.93 -4.87 16.84
CA ASP A 113 10.56 -4.46 18.20
C ASP A 113 9.53 -5.43 18.82
N LEU A 114 8.49 -5.82 18.06
CA LEU A 114 7.53 -6.83 18.50
C LEU A 114 8.24 -8.17 18.80
N ARG A 115 9.14 -8.59 17.93
CA ARG A 115 9.91 -9.84 18.10
C ARG A 115 10.78 -9.78 19.36
N ASN A 116 11.44 -8.66 19.61
CA ASN A 116 12.26 -8.43 20.81
C ASN A 116 11.43 -8.39 22.09
N ALA A 117 10.17 -7.96 22.01
CA ALA A 117 9.18 -8.05 23.09
C ALA A 117 8.62 -9.47 23.29
N GLY A 118 9.09 -10.47 22.55
CA GLY A 118 8.61 -11.85 22.62
C GLY A 118 7.28 -12.10 21.90
N LEU A 119 6.83 -11.15 21.08
CA LEU A 119 5.58 -11.24 20.32
C LEU A 119 5.88 -11.77 18.91
N PHE A 120 5.59 -13.04 18.68
CA PHE A 120 5.88 -13.74 17.42
C PHE A 120 4.63 -13.92 16.54
N PHE A 121 4.83 -13.97 15.22
CA PHE A 121 3.77 -14.23 14.25
C PHE A 121 3.16 -15.64 14.39
N THR A 122 4.01 -16.64 14.65
CA THR A 122 3.64 -18.06 14.80
C THR A 122 4.54 -18.73 15.85
N GLY A 123 4.05 -19.82 16.46
CA GLY A 123 4.82 -20.66 17.37
C GLY A 123 4.12 -20.89 18.71
N PRO A 124 4.75 -21.64 19.64
CA PRO A 124 4.16 -21.94 20.95
C PRO A 124 3.93 -20.69 21.81
N THR A 125 4.64 -19.60 21.54
CA THR A 125 4.58 -18.32 22.25
C THR A 125 3.74 -17.26 21.53
N SER A 126 3.19 -17.54 20.34
CA SER A 126 2.36 -16.58 19.61
C SER A 126 0.93 -16.55 20.14
N THR A 127 0.39 -15.35 20.32
CA THR A 127 -1.03 -15.14 20.65
C THR A 127 -1.82 -14.76 19.40
N VAL A 128 -3.13 -14.97 19.45
CA VAL A 128 -4.04 -14.61 18.36
C VAL A 128 -3.94 -13.11 18.02
N SER A 129 -3.82 -12.26 19.03
CA SER A 129 -3.71 -10.80 18.85
C SER A 129 -2.44 -10.40 18.10
N THR A 130 -1.30 -10.98 18.45
CA THR A 130 -0.02 -10.73 17.77
C THR A 130 -0.06 -11.20 16.32
N SER A 131 -0.58 -12.40 16.05
CA SER A 131 -0.67 -12.93 14.68
C SER A 131 -1.52 -12.06 13.76
N PHE A 132 -2.63 -11.49 14.25
CA PHE A 132 -3.43 -10.56 13.45
C PHE A 132 -2.70 -9.25 13.15
N ILE A 133 -2.09 -8.61 14.16
CA ILE A 133 -1.37 -7.35 13.96
C ILE A 133 -0.24 -7.53 12.95
N ILE A 134 0.57 -8.59 13.10
CA ILE A 134 1.67 -8.87 12.18
C ILE A 134 1.16 -9.27 10.80
N GLY A 135 0.08 -10.06 10.71
CA GLY A 135 -0.51 -10.45 9.43
C GLY A 135 -1.08 -9.27 8.64
N ILE A 136 -1.81 -8.37 9.29
CA ILE A 136 -2.39 -7.17 8.65
C ILE A 136 -1.29 -6.23 8.15
N SER A 137 -0.31 -5.95 8.99
CA SER A 137 0.82 -5.07 8.63
C SER A 137 1.70 -5.67 7.54
N LEU A 138 1.93 -7.00 7.54
CA LEU A 138 2.63 -7.68 6.47
C LEU A 138 1.90 -7.53 5.13
N MET A 139 0.59 -7.80 5.11
CA MET A 139 -0.21 -7.62 3.89
C MET A 139 -0.22 -6.17 3.41
N HIS A 140 -0.25 -5.22 4.34
CA HIS A 140 -0.13 -3.81 4.02
C HIS A 140 1.23 -3.46 3.40
N ALA A 141 2.32 -3.98 3.96
CA ALA A 141 3.67 -3.79 3.41
C ALA A 141 3.80 -4.38 2.00
N VAL A 142 3.24 -5.56 1.73
CA VAL A 142 3.20 -6.18 0.39
C VAL A 142 2.46 -5.28 -0.61
N HIS A 143 1.32 -4.72 -0.22
CA HIS A 143 0.58 -3.78 -1.07
C HIS A 143 1.40 -2.52 -1.39
N VAL A 144 2.02 -1.91 -0.38
CA VAL A 144 2.85 -0.72 -0.56
C VAL A 144 4.06 -1.02 -1.45
N PHE A 145 4.69 -2.17 -1.29
CA PHE A 145 5.79 -2.61 -2.17
C PHE A 145 5.36 -2.66 -3.65
N ALA A 146 4.19 -3.24 -3.94
CA ALA A 146 3.63 -3.19 -5.30
C ALA A 146 3.36 -1.75 -5.78
N GLY A 147 2.88 -0.88 -4.89
CA GLY A 147 2.70 0.55 -5.17
C GLY A 147 4.00 1.27 -5.51
N ILE A 148 5.10 0.94 -4.83
CA ILE A 148 6.44 1.50 -5.10
C ILE A 148 6.93 1.09 -6.48
N ILE A 149 6.72 -0.16 -6.89
CA ILE A 149 7.07 -0.63 -8.24
C ILE A 149 6.30 0.18 -9.29
N VAL A 150 4.98 0.36 -9.10
CA VAL A 150 4.16 1.16 -10.02
C VAL A 150 4.65 2.62 -10.05
N LEU A 151 5.01 3.18 -8.90
CA LEU A 151 5.54 4.55 -8.81
C LEU A 151 6.85 4.72 -9.58
N LEU A 152 7.76 3.75 -9.51
CA LEU A 152 9.00 3.75 -10.31
C LEU A 152 8.71 3.74 -11.82
N VAL A 153 7.76 2.91 -12.26
CA VAL A 153 7.35 2.87 -13.68
C VAL A 153 6.79 4.22 -14.12
N VAL A 154 5.99 4.88 -13.28
CA VAL A 154 5.43 6.22 -13.57
C VAL A 154 6.50 7.31 -13.59
N ILE A 155 7.53 7.22 -12.76
CA ILE A 155 8.63 8.20 -12.75
C ILE A 155 9.49 8.07 -14.03
N TYR A 156 9.71 6.85 -14.50
CA TYR A 156 10.55 6.59 -15.68
C TYR A 156 9.87 6.90 -17.02
N ASN A 157 8.54 6.81 -17.08
CA ASN A 157 7.74 6.96 -18.30
C ASN A 157 7.05 8.32 -18.41
#